data_AF-A0A495VBY1-F1
#
_entry.id   AF-A0A495VBY1-F1
#
_cell.length_a   1.000
_cell.length_b   1.000
_cell.length_c   1.000
_cell.angle_alpha   90.00
_cell.angle_beta   90.00
_cell.angle_gamma   90.00
#
_symmetry.space_group_name_H-M   'P 1'
#
loop_
_entity.id
_entity.type
_entity.pdbx_description
1 polymer ?
#
loop_
_entity_poly.entity_id
_entity_poly.type
_entity_poly.pdbx_seq_one_letter_code
_entity_poly.pdbx_strand_id
1 'polypeptide(L)'
;MTIRSRRDRIRQELIGSQPKQAFLVEGADDKEAFRILLERFAPGWEQRWAIAAVGNKRQLLELLMLEPEWIGLVDRDEWDQAAIDARVAEQPNLLVLPRFCLENFLIHPSELWQAIPPTRQAAVAGGERAFCAEMETHLPDYRRHAALWKVVTPLWSGLRALGFKEALASEESLVTAQNDAEIQRVLGKWDALLDPARIFAQFQSQCGAAEAASTDDQYSHWVHGKHYWKKVVNPAMNRILGQMDEGERRKKILRKLQPPADLQTILERFS
;
A
#
# COMPACT_ATOMS: atom_id res chain seq x y z
N MET A 1 -15.13 -18.34 -4.69
CA MET A 1 -14.66 -18.92 -3.40
C MET A 1 -15.17 -18.02 -2.28
N THR A 2 -15.91 -18.56 -1.31
CA THR A 2 -16.45 -17.77 -0.18
C THR A 2 -15.34 -17.42 0.81
N ILE A 3 -15.54 -16.38 1.62
CA ILE A 3 -14.55 -15.98 2.62
C ILE A 3 -14.27 -17.11 3.65
N ARG A 4 -15.31 -17.86 4.04
CA ARG A 4 -15.20 -19.02 4.93
C ARG A 4 -14.36 -20.13 4.33
N SER A 5 -14.59 -20.47 3.05
CA SER A 5 -13.76 -21.47 2.36
C SER A 5 -12.29 -21.04 2.25
N ARG A 6 -12.01 -19.73 2.15
CA ARG A 6 -10.64 -19.20 2.15
C ARG A 6 -9.97 -19.36 3.52
N ARG A 7 -10.67 -19.01 4.59
CA ARG A 7 -10.22 -19.21 5.97
C ARG A 7 -9.89 -20.68 6.24
N ASP A 8 -10.80 -21.59 5.86
CA ASP A 8 -10.63 -23.02 6.08
C ASP A 8 -9.40 -23.56 5.32
N ARG A 9 -9.19 -23.08 4.09
CA ARG A 9 -8.00 -23.39 3.31
C ARG A 9 -6.71 -22.92 3.97
N ILE A 10 -6.67 -21.69 4.51
CA ILE A 10 -5.50 -21.18 5.25
C ILE A 10 -5.22 -22.05 6.48
N ARG A 11 -6.27 -22.37 7.26
CA ARG A 11 -6.16 -23.27 8.42
C ARG A 11 -5.62 -24.63 8.02
N GLN A 12 -6.12 -25.23 6.94
CA GLN A 12 -5.74 -26.58 6.54
C GLN A 12 -4.37 -26.66 5.88
N GLU A 13 -4.05 -25.75 4.95
CA GLU A 13 -2.85 -25.83 4.12
C GLU A 13 -1.62 -25.17 4.77
N LEU A 14 -1.81 -24.13 5.59
CA LEU A 14 -0.69 -23.32 6.12
C LEU A 14 -0.45 -23.49 7.62
N ILE A 15 -1.52 -23.73 8.40
CA ILE A 15 -1.44 -23.88 9.86
C ILE A 15 -1.45 -25.36 10.25
N GLY A 16 -2.37 -26.14 9.68
CA GLY A 16 -2.59 -27.54 10.03
C GLY A 16 -2.96 -27.71 11.50
N SER A 17 -2.34 -28.69 12.17
CA SER A 17 -2.48 -28.94 13.61
C SER A 17 -1.48 -28.16 14.47
N GLN A 18 -0.69 -27.26 13.88
CA GLN A 18 0.36 -26.52 14.58
C GLN A 18 -0.26 -25.37 15.40
N PRO A 19 0.35 -24.95 16.52
CA PRO A 19 -0.11 -23.81 17.31
C PRO A 19 0.28 -22.48 16.65
N LYS A 20 -0.11 -22.30 15.37
CA LYS A 20 0.19 -21.11 14.57
C LYS A 20 -1.06 -20.29 14.28
N GLN A 21 -0.85 -18.99 14.13
CA GLN A 21 -1.83 -18.02 13.64
C GLN A 21 -1.47 -17.60 12.21
N ALA A 22 -2.41 -16.97 11.50
CA ALA A 22 -2.13 -16.44 10.17
C ALA A 22 -1.67 -14.98 10.25
N PHE A 23 -0.66 -14.65 9.45
CA PHE A 23 -0.33 -13.29 9.06
C PHE A 23 -0.86 -13.05 7.63
N LEU A 24 -1.88 -12.21 7.50
CA LEU A 24 -2.54 -11.92 6.24
C LEU A 24 -1.93 -10.69 5.58
N VAL A 25 -1.66 -10.81 4.28
CA VAL A 25 -1.25 -9.70 3.41
C VAL A 25 -2.06 -9.73 2.11
N GLU A 26 -2.13 -8.60 1.42
CA GLU A 26 -2.98 -8.47 0.24
C GLU A 26 -2.50 -9.32 -0.94
N GLY A 27 -1.24 -9.18 -1.37
CA GLY A 27 -0.70 -9.81 -2.56
C GLY A 27 0.31 -10.93 -2.31
N ALA A 28 0.61 -11.68 -3.37
CA ALA A 28 1.69 -12.67 -3.36
C ALA A 28 3.08 -12.01 -3.24
N ASP A 29 3.26 -10.83 -3.84
CA ASP A 29 4.48 -10.04 -3.73
C ASP A 29 4.73 -9.59 -2.28
N ASP A 30 3.68 -9.14 -1.59
CA ASP A 30 3.76 -8.74 -0.18
C ASP A 30 4.12 -9.93 0.70
N LYS A 31 3.51 -11.09 0.43
CA LYS A 31 3.83 -12.34 1.15
C LYS A 31 5.31 -12.67 1.03
N GLU A 32 5.87 -12.60 -0.18
CA GLU A 32 7.28 -12.90 -0.41
C GLU A 32 8.20 -11.86 0.25
N ALA A 33 7.85 -10.59 0.18
CA ALA A 33 8.63 -9.54 0.81
C ALA A 33 8.64 -9.65 2.34
N PHE A 34 7.47 -9.86 2.97
CA PHE A 34 7.38 -10.05 4.40
C PHE A 34 8.04 -11.33 4.89
N ARG A 35 8.02 -12.40 4.09
CA ARG A 35 8.82 -13.59 4.38
C ARG A 35 10.31 -13.23 4.52
N ILE A 36 10.87 -12.48 3.56
CA ILE A 36 12.28 -12.05 3.60
C ILE A 36 12.55 -11.12 4.79
N LEU A 37 11.65 -10.18 5.08
CA LEU A 37 11.83 -9.22 6.16
C LEU A 37 11.75 -9.89 7.54
N LEU A 38 10.78 -10.78 7.74
CA LEU A 38 10.62 -11.52 9.00
C LEU A 38 11.77 -12.50 9.24
N GLU A 39 12.24 -13.21 8.21
CA GLU A 39 13.45 -14.06 8.29
C GLU A 39 14.68 -13.28 8.78
N ARG A 40 14.76 -11.98 8.47
CA ARG A 40 15.88 -11.11 8.85
C ARG A 40 15.74 -10.48 10.22
N PHE A 41 14.53 -10.07 10.57
CA PHE A 41 14.31 -9.14 11.68
C PHE A 41 13.44 -9.69 12.80
N ALA A 42 12.77 -10.83 12.61
CA ALA A 42 11.97 -11.51 13.63
C ALA A 42 12.35 -13.00 13.71
N PRO A 43 13.53 -13.35 14.25
CA PRO A 43 14.00 -14.74 14.29
C PRO A 43 12.99 -15.69 14.95
N GLY A 44 12.64 -16.78 14.28
CA GLY A 44 11.70 -17.78 14.81
C GLY A 44 10.22 -17.43 14.65
N TRP A 45 9.89 -16.35 13.92
CA TRP A 45 8.50 -15.98 13.61
C TRP A 45 7.69 -17.15 13.03
N GLU A 46 8.33 -18.02 12.25
CA GLU A 46 7.69 -19.18 11.62
C GLU A 46 7.13 -20.18 12.62
N GLN A 47 7.56 -20.15 13.89
CA GLN A 47 7.04 -21.06 14.93
C GLN A 47 5.60 -20.72 15.32
N ARG A 48 5.21 -19.44 15.20
CA ARG A 48 3.90 -18.93 15.63
C ARG A 48 3.04 -18.43 14.48
N TRP A 49 3.64 -18.14 13.32
CA TRP A 49 2.95 -17.46 12.24
C TRP A 49 3.10 -18.17 10.90
N ALA A 50 2.04 -18.13 10.09
CA ALA A 50 2.05 -18.53 8.69
C ALA A 50 1.56 -17.37 7.81
N ILE A 51 2.30 -17.02 6.75
CA ILE A 51 1.93 -15.88 5.88
C ILE A 51 1.01 -16.33 4.76
N ALA A 52 -0.13 -15.64 4.62
CA ALA A 52 -1.14 -15.91 3.59
C ALA A 52 -1.45 -14.65 2.76
N ALA A 53 -1.41 -14.79 1.43
CA ALA A 53 -1.89 -13.76 0.51
C ALA A 53 -3.40 -13.94 0.29
N VAL A 54 -4.19 -12.90 0.54
CA VAL A 54 -5.66 -12.97 0.52
C VAL A 54 -6.29 -12.33 -0.71
N GLY A 55 -5.53 -11.60 -1.51
CA GLY A 55 -5.88 -11.08 -2.83
C GLY A 55 -6.34 -9.63 -2.87
N ASN A 56 -7.03 -9.13 -1.84
CA ASN A 56 -7.39 -7.70 -1.73
C ASN A 56 -7.73 -7.31 -0.28
N LYS A 57 -7.61 -6.01 0.00
CA LYS A 57 -7.98 -5.36 1.25
C LYS A 57 -9.34 -5.78 1.82
N ARG A 58 -10.39 -5.85 0.99
CA ARG A 58 -11.74 -6.25 1.46
C ARG A 58 -11.74 -7.67 2.04
N GLN A 59 -11.20 -8.64 1.33
CA GLN A 59 -11.14 -10.03 1.79
C GLN A 59 -10.23 -10.18 3.02
N LEU A 60 -9.17 -9.37 3.12
CA LEU A 60 -8.33 -9.32 4.32
C LEU A 60 -9.16 -8.93 5.54
N LEU A 61 -9.88 -7.81 5.47
CA LEU A 61 -10.70 -7.31 6.57
C LEU A 61 -11.83 -8.27 6.94
N GLU A 62 -12.49 -8.89 5.95
CA GLU A 62 -13.52 -9.91 6.22
C GLU A 62 -12.95 -11.13 6.94
N LEU A 63 -11.70 -11.55 6.65
CA LEU A 63 -11.03 -12.64 7.37
C LEU A 63 -10.66 -12.25 8.79
N LEU A 64 -10.17 -11.04 9.03
CA LEU A 64 -9.81 -10.56 10.37
C LEU A 64 -11.01 -10.53 11.31
N MET A 65 -12.21 -10.20 10.81
CA MET A 65 -13.44 -10.29 11.60
C MET A 65 -13.81 -11.74 11.97
N LEU A 66 -13.49 -12.70 11.11
CA LEU A 66 -13.76 -14.12 11.37
C LEU A 66 -12.70 -14.77 12.27
N GLU A 67 -11.50 -14.21 12.31
CA GLU A 67 -10.33 -14.75 13.01
C GLU A 67 -9.62 -13.63 13.80
N PRO A 68 -10.13 -13.25 14.98
CA PRO A 68 -9.58 -12.15 15.79
C PRO A 68 -8.12 -12.36 16.22
N GLU A 69 -7.69 -13.62 16.25
CA GLU A 69 -6.33 -14.05 16.61
C GLU A 69 -5.33 -13.95 15.44
N TRP A 70 -5.81 -13.71 14.23
CA TRP A 70 -4.94 -13.51 13.07
C TRP A 70 -4.57 -12.05 12.94
N ILE A 71 -3.37 -11.76 12.44
CA ILE A 71 -2.94 -10.38 12.15
C ILE A 71 -3.05 -10.14 10.66
N GLY A 72 -3.53 -8.97 10.25
CA GLY A 72 -3.51 -8.56 8.85
C GLY A 72 -2.77 -7.24 8.66
N LEU A 73 -2.14 -7.08 7.50
CA LEU A 73 -1.45 -5.85 7.12
C LEU A 73 -1.93 -5.39 5.74
N VAL A 74 -2.22 -4.09 5.63
CA VAL A 74 -2.69 -3.45 4.41
C VAL A 74 -1.86 -2.23 4.04
N ASP A 75 -1.87 -1.89 2.75
CA ASP A 75 -1.31 -0.63 2.25
C ASP A 75 -2.13 0.58 2.73
N ARG A 76 -1.47 1.74 2.85
CA ARG A 76 -2.07 3.02 3.23
C ARG A 76 -2.79 3.72 2.06
N ASP A 77 -2.40 3.39 0.83
CA ASP A 77 -2.76 4.00 -0.44
C ASP A 77 -4.24 4.39 -0.70
N GLU A 78 -5.20 3.67 -0.10
CA GLU A 78 -6.64 3.90 -0.29
C GLU A 78 -7.31 4.73 0.81
N TRP A 79 -6.66 4.90 1.97
CA TRP A 79 -7.29 5.49 3.16
C TRP A 79 -6.58 6.76 3.62
N ASP A 80 -7.38 7.75 4.01
CA ASP A 80 -6.86 8.87 4.79
C ASP A 80 -6.63 8.47 6.26
N GLN A 81 -6.02 9.37 7.03
CA GLN A 81 -5.68 9.08 8.43
C GLN A 81 -6.92 8.79 9.28
N ALA A 82 -8.02 9.53 9.07
CA ALA A 82 -9.24 9.34 9.85
C ALA A 82 -9.87 7.96 9.58
N ALA A 83 -9.87 7.51 8.32
CA ALA A 83 -10.31 6.17 7.96
C ALA A 83 -9.40 5.08 8.55
N ILE A 84 -8.09 5.29 8.55
CA ILE A 84 -7.14 4.37 9.20
C ILE A 84 -7.43 4.25 10.69
N ASP A 85 -7.55 5.37 11.39
CA ASP A 85 -7.78 5.41 12.83
C ASP A 85 -9.09 4.69 13.20
N ALA A 86 -10.17 4.95 12.45
CA ALA A 86 -11.45 4.27 12.65
C ALA A 86 -11.34 2.75 12.44
N ARG A 87 -10.64 2.30 11.39
CA ARG A 87 -10.51 0.87 11.07
C ARG A 87 -9.63 0.12 12.07
N VAL A 88 -8.53 0.73 12.51
CA VAL A 88 -7.65 0.13 13.53
C VAL A 88 -8.36 0.08 14.89
N ALA A 89 -9.19 1.07 15.22
CA ALA A 89 -10.02 1.03 16.43
C ALA A 89 -11.08 -0.07 16.38
N GLU A 90 -11.70 -0.30 15.20
CA GLU A 90 -12.70 -1.36 14.99
C GLU A 90 -12.08 -2.76 14.95
N GLN A 91 -10.86 -2.89 14.40
CA GLN A 91 -10.16 -4.17 14.23
C GLN A 91 -8.73 -4.07 14.80
N PRO A 92 -8.52 -4.33 16.11
CA PRO A 92 -7.21 -4.22 16.75
C PRO A 92 -6.13 -5.17 16.20
N ASN A 93 -6.53 -6.18 15.44
CA ASN A 93 -5.67 -7.12 14.74
C ASN A 93 -5.33 -6.70 13.29
N LEU A 94 -5.78 -5.51 12.87
CA LEU A 94 -5.37 -4.85 11.63
C LEU A 94 -4.15 -3.95 11.88
N LEU A 95 -3.13 -4.15 11.07
CA LEU A 95 -1.98 -3.26 10.93
C LEU A 95 -2.10 -2.52 9.59
N VAL A 96 -1.57 -1.31 9.54
CA VAL A 96 -1.44 -0.51 8.31
C VAL A 96 0.04 -0.18 8.13
N LEU A 97 0.54 -0.28 6.91
CA LEU A 97 1.93 0.09 6.63
C LEU A 97 2.18 1.57 7.00
N PRO A 98 3.37 1.88 7.57
CA PRO A 98 3.71 3.24 7.94
C PRO A 98 3.97 4.13 6.71
N ARG A 99 4.34 3.53 5.58
CA ARG A 99 4.55 4.19 4.29
C ARG A 99 3.35 3.96 3.36
N PHE A 100 3.29 4.67 2.24
CA PHE A 100 2.18 4.65 1.28
C PHE A 100 1.81 3.23 0.83
N CYS A 101 2.80 2.45 0.38
CA CYS A 101 2.69 1.01 0.16
C CYS A 101 4.04 0.34 0.44
N LEU A 102 4.11 -0.99 0.36
CA LEU A 102 5.34 -1.74 0.58
C LEU A 102 6.50 -1.30 -0.35
N GLU A 103 6.21 -0.94 -1.61
CA GLU A 103 7.25 -0.47 -2.52
C GLU A 103 7.93 0.82 -2.05
N ASN A 104 7.35 1.58 -1.12
CA ASN A 104 8.00 2.78 -0.59
C ASN A 104 9.27 2.49 0.25
N PHE A 105 9.48 1.24 0.68
CA PHE A 105 10.77 0.78 1.24
C PHE A 105 11.82 0.46 0.18
N LEU A 106 11.44 0.50 -1.11
CA LEU A 106 12.28 0.15 -2.25
C LEU A 106 12.53 1.34 -3.17
N ILE A 107 12.12 2.56 -2.81
CA ILE A 107 12.27 3.73 -3.68
C ILE A 107 13.12 4.85 -3.09
N HIS A 108 13.38 4.84 -1.79
CA HIS A 108 14.16 5.89 -1.16
C HIS A 108 15.63 5.76 -1.59
N PRO A 109 16.21 6.73 -2.35
CA PRO A 109 17.50 6.53 -2.97
C PRO A 109 18.65 6.29 -1.98
N SER A 110 18.70 7.02 -0.86
CA SER A 110 19.72 6.79 0.17
C SER A 110 19.58 5.43 0.89
N GLU A 111 18.36 4.96 1.19
CA GLU A 111 18.15 3.62 1.76
C GLU A 111 18.56 2.53 0.76
N LEU A 112 18.23 2.73 -0.52
CA LEU A 112 18.63 1.82 -1.61
C LEU A 112 20.13 1.76 -1.76
N TRP A 113 20.81 2.91 -1.69
CA TRP A 113 22.27 2.98 -1.78
C TRP A 113 22.93 2.08 -0.74
N GLN A 114 22.46 2.12 0.51
CA GLN A 114 22.96 1.28 1.59
C GLN A 114 22.73 -0.23 1.35
N ALA A 115 21.71 -0.61 0.58
CA ALA A 115 21.46 -2.00 0.22
C ALA A 115 22.35 -2.51 -0.94
N ILE A 116 23.07 -1.63 -1.64
CA ILE A 116 24.00 -1.99 -2.71
C ILE A 116 25.33 -2.46 -2.10
N PRO A 117 25.92 -3.59 -2.56
CA PRO A 117 27.23 -4.03 -2.07
C PRO A 117 28.33 -2.98 -2.29
N PRO A 118 29.29 -2.82 -1.35
CA PRO A 118 30.35 -1.80 -1.46
C PRO A 118 31.15 -1.86 -2.77
N THR A 119 31.40 -3.07 -3.29
CA THR A 119 32.10 -3.26 -4.57
C THR A 119 31.33 -2.70 -5.76
N ARG A 120 29.99 -2.72 -5.70
CA ARG A 120 29.11 -2.13 -6.72
C ARG A 120 28.95 -0.63 -6.51
N GLN A 121 28.87 -0.16 -5.26
CA GLN A 121 28.87 1.27 -4.94
C GLN A 121 30.12 1.97 -5.49
N ALA A 122 31.30 1.38 -5.29
CA ALA A 122 32.57 1.93 -5.78
C ALA A 122 32.66 2.02 -7.32
N ALA A 123 31.86 1.22 -8.04
CA ALA A 123 31.79 1.24 -9.50
C ALA A 123 30.83 2.30 -10.06
N VAL A 124 30.04 2.97 -9.22
CA VAL A 124 29.10 4.02 -9.66
C VAL A 124 29.85 5.34 -9.77
N ALA A 125 29.95 5.86 -10.99
CA ALA A 125 30.53 7.17 -11.25
C ALA A 125 29.74 8.26 -10.50
N GLY A 126 30.46 9.11 -9.75
CA GLY A 126 29.86 10.16 -8.92
C GLY A 126 29.25 9.68 -7.59
N GLY A 127 29.35 8.38 -7.27
CA GLY A 127 28.96 7.79 -6.00
C GLY A 127 27.47 7.95 -5.68
N GLU A 128 27.16 7.97 -4.37
CA GLU A 128 25.79 8.09 -3.86
C GLU A 128 25.06 9.31 -4.41
N ARG A 129 25.74 10.47 -4.48
CA ARG A 129 25.13 11.71 -4.95
C ARG A 129 24.58 11.59 -6.36
N ALA A 130 25.34 10.96 -7.27
CA ALA A 130 24.89 10.76 -8.65
C ALA A 130 23.76 9.73 -8.73
N PHE A 131 23.84 8.67 -7.91
CA PHE A 131 22.79 7.66 -7.81
C PHE A 131 21.46 8.26 -7.32
N CYS A 132 21.47 9.06 -6.27
CA CYS A 132 20.28 9.73 -5.75
C CYS A 132 19.72 10.74 -6.74
N ALA A 133 20.57 11.59 -7.32
CA ALA A 133 20.16 12.62 -8.26
C ALA A 133 19.41 12.05 -9.47
N GLU A 134 19.86 10.91 -10.02
CA GLU A 134 19.18 10.24 -11.14
C GLU A 134 17.71 9.96 -10.83
N MET A 135 17.40 9.52 -9.61
CA MET A 135 16.02 9.24 -9.20
C MET A 135 15.28 10.53 -8.84
N GLU A 136 15.90 11.40 -8.05
CA GLU A 136 15.31 12.65 -7.54
C GLU A 136 14.85 13.60 -8.67
N THR A 137 15.48 13.57 -9.84
CA THR A 137 15.08 14.38 -11.00
C THR A 137 13.61 14.18 -11.39
N HIS A 138 13.05 13.00 -11.14
CA HIS A 138 11.66 12.65 -11.46
C HIS A 138 10.70 12.87 -10.28
N LEU A 139 11.22 13.11 -9.07
CA LEU A 139 10.41 13.19 -7.86
C LEU A 139 9.27 14.22 -7.95
N PRO A 140 9.45 15.45 -8.48
CA PRO A 140 8.37 16.44 -8.56
C PRO A 140 7.13 15.95 -9.32
N ASP A 141 7.32 15.27 -10.45
CA ASP A 141 6.23 14.75 -11.28
C ASP A 141 5.44 13.67 -10.55
N TYR A 142 6.14 12.78 -9.85
CA TYR A 142 5.52 11.67 -9.13
C TYR A 142 4.86 12.10 -7.82
N ARG A 143 5.34 13.19 -7.18
CA ARG A 143 4.62 13.83 -6.06
C ARG A 143 3.28 14.39 -6.51
N ARG A 144 3.28 15.09 -7.64
CA ARG A 144 2.05 15.61 -8.24
C ARG A 144 1.09 14.47 -8.62
N HIS A 145 1.60 13.39 -9.21
CA HIS A 145 0.78 12.21 -9.51
C HIS A 145 0.19 11.58 -8.23
N ALA A 146 0.96 11.42 -7.16
CA ALA A 146 0.44 10.85 -5.92
C ALA A 146 -0.60 11.77 -5.24
N ALA A 147 -0.41 13.09 -5.30
CA ALA A 147 -1.40 14.05 -4.83
C ALA A 147 -2.72 13.89 -5.59
N LEU A 148 -2.67 13.70 -6.92
CA LEU A 148 -3.87 13.44 -7.72
C LEU A 148 -4.53 12.11 -7.33
N TRP A 149 -3.73 11.05 -7.17
CA TRP A 149 -4.20 9.74 -6.74
C TRP A 149 -4.96 9.81 -5.41
N LYS A 150 -4.39 10.49 -4.40
CA LYS A 150 -5.01 10.65 -3.07
C LYS A 150 -6.36 11.37 -3.12
N VAL A 151 -6.56 12.28 -4.08
CA VAL A 151 -7.82 13.01 -4.22
C VAL A 151 -8.85 12.23 -5.03
N VAL A 152 -8.41 11.54 -6.09
CA VAL A 152 -9.32 10.86 -7.01
C VAL A 152 -9.78 9.49 -6.48
N THR A 153 -8.87 8.72 -5.86
CA THR A 153 -9.17 7.36 -5.40
C THR A 153 -10.37 7.30 -4.42
N PRO A 154 -10.50 8.20 -3.44
CA PRO A 154 -11.66 8.21 -2.54
C PRO A 154 -13.00 8.58 -3.22
N LEU A 155 -13.00 9.20 -4.40
CA LEU A 155 -14.24 9.58 -5.08
C LEU A 155 -15.08 8.35 -5.44
N TRP A 156 -14.43 7.23 -5.79
CA TRP A 156 -15.14 5.99 -6.11
C TRP A 156 -15.87 5.41 -4.89
N SER A 157 -15.17 5.28 -3.77
CA SER A 157 -15.78 4.77 -2.52
C SER A 157 -16.84 5.74 -1.99
N GLY A 158 -16.62 7.05 -2.11
CA GLY A 158 -17.60 8.08 -1.81
C GLY A 158 -18.87 7.95 -2.67
N LEU A 159 -18.73 7.77 -3.98
CA LEU A 159 -19.86 7.56 -4.89
C LEU A 159 -20.65 6.29 -4.51
N ARG A 160 -19.95 5.19 -4.25
CA ARG A 160 -20.56 3.93 -3.80
C ARG A 160 -21.35 4.12 -2.50
N ALA A 161 -20.80 4.86 -1.53
CA ALA A 161 -21.48 5.18 -0.28
C ALA A 161 -22.73 6.05 -0.47
N LEU A 162 -22.76 6.87 -1.52
CA LEU A 162 -23.94 7.63 -1.96
C LEU A 162 -24.90 6.81 -2.84
N GLY A 163 -24.73 5.49 -2.93
CA GLY A 163 -25.59 4.58 -3.68
C GLY A 163 -25.38 4.63 -5.19
N PHE A 164 -24.19 5.04 -5.67
CA PHE A 164 -23.90 5.07 -7.10
C PHE A 164 -24.13 3.72 -7.78
N LYS A 165 -25.03 3.70 -8.77
CA LYS A 165 -25.66 2.53 -9.41
C LYS A 165 -26.78 1.89 -8.60
N GLU A 166 -26.55 1.52 -7.33
CA GLU A 166 -27.58 0.83 -6.53
C GLU A 166 -28.87 1.65 -6.35
N ALA A 167 -28.77 2.96 -6.13
CA ALA A 167 -29.92 3.80 -5.81
C ALA A 167 -30.85 4.08 -7.00
N LEU A 168 -30.32 4.07 -8.23
CA LEU A 168 -31.05 4.52 -9.43
C LEU A 168 -31.07 3.49 -10.59
N ALA A 169 -30.28 2.42 -10.51
CA ALA A 169 -30.10 1.45 -11.59
C ALA A 169 -30.09 -0.01 -11.11
N SER A 170 -30.56 -0.28 -9.88
CA SER A 170 -30.84 -1.63 -9.40
C SER A 170 -32.30 -2.02 -9.65
N GLU A 171 -32.63 -3.31 -9.62
CA GLU A 171 -34.04 -3.76 -9.68
C GLU A 171 -34.89 -3.17 -8.54
N GLU A 172 -34.28 -2.97 -7.37
CA GLU A 172 -34.93 -2.38 -6.19
C GLU A 172 -35.25 -0.88 -6.36
N SER A 173 -34.63 -0.21 -7.35
CA SER A 173 -34.84 1.22 -7.60
C SER A 173 -36.12 1.55 -8.38
N LEU A 174 -36.99 0.56 -8.66
CA LEU A 174 -38.21 0.77 -9.46
C LEU A 174 -39.12 1.87 -8.89
N VAL A 175 -39.24 1.95 -7.55
CA VAL A 175 -40.02 3.00 -6.88
C VAL A 175 -39.36 4.37 -7.07
N THR A 176 -38.05 4.45 -6.90
CA THR A 176 -37.27 5.68 -7.12
C THR A 176 -37.37 6.14 -8.58
N ALA A 177 -37.41 5.21 -9.53
CA ALA A 177 -37.53 5.49 -10.96
C ALA A 177 -38.85 6.17 -11.35
N GLN A 178 -39.87 6.15 -10.47
CA GLN A 178 -41.13 6.87 -10.67
C GLN A 178 -41.18 8.22 -9.92
N ASN A 179 -40.09 8.63 -9.27
CA ASN A 179 -40.03 9.83 -8.44
C ASN A 179 -38.91 10.76 -8.89
N ASP A 180 -39.22 11.67 -9.81
CA ASP A 180 -38.26 12.62 -10.39
C ASP A 180 -37.55 13.48 -9.34
N ALA A 181 -38.25 13.88 -8.27
CA ALA A 181 -37.65 14.67 -7.19
C ALA A 181 -36.57 13.88 -6.44
N GLU A 182 -36.80 12.59 -6.20
CA GLU A 182 -35.83 11.71 -5.55
C GLU A 182 -34.63 11.42 -6.48
N ILE A 183 -34.89 11.21 -7.78
CA ILE A 183 -33.82 11.06 -8.80
C ILE A 183 -32.92 12.30 -8.78
N GLN A 184 -33.49 13.49 -8.89
CA GLN A 184 -32.74 14.75 -8.84
C GLN A 184 -31.96 14.90 -7.53
N ARG A 185 -32.57 14.53 -6.39
CA ARG A 185 -31.91 14.58 -5.07
C ARG A 185 -30.70 13.65 -4.99
N VAL A 186 -30.76 12.45 -5.57
CA VAL A 186 -29.63 11.51 -5.59
C VAL A 186 -28.54 11.99 -6.55
N LEU A 187 -28.91 12.41 -7.77
CA LEU A 187 -27.96 12.98 -8.73
C LEU A 187 -27.25 14.22 -8.18
N GLY A 188 -27.96 15.11 -7.48
CA GLY A 188 -27.37 16.28 -6.83
C GLY A 188 -26.35 15.93 -5.74
N LYS A 189 -26.51 14.79 -5.03
CA LYS A 189 -25.48 14.31 -4.09
C LYS A 189 -24.23 13.85 -4.82
N TRP A 190 -24.37 13.18 -5.95
CA TRP A 190 -23.22 12.74 -6.76
C TRP A 190 -22.50 13.94 -7.40
N ASP A 191 -23.26 14.91 -7.92
CA ASP A 191 -22.74 16.16 -8.46
C ASP A 191 -21.94 16.95 -7.41
N ALA A 192 -22.51 17.14 -6.21
CA ALA A 192 -21.83 17.78 -5.10
C ALA A 192 -20.58 17.01 -4.63
N LEU A 193 -20.51 15.69 -4.83
CA LEU A 193 -19.29 14.90 -4.58
C LEU A 193 -18.22 15.15 -5.66
N LEU A 194 -18.66 15.30 -6.91
CA LEU A 194 -17.82 15.39 -8.10
C LEU A 194 -17.50 16.82 -8.57
N ASP A 195 -17.80 17.83 -7.75
CA ASP A 195 -17.49 19.24 -8.04
C ASP A 195 -16.01 19.43 -8.46
N PRO A 196 -15.75 19.77 -9.73
CA PRO A 196 -14.39 19.91 -10.25
C PRO A 196 -13.57 20.99 -9.53
N ALA A 197 -14.21 22.10 -9.11
CA ALA A 197 -13.51 23.20 -8.45
C ALA A 197 -12.99 22.75 -7.08
N ARG A 198 -13.84 22.06 -6.31
CA ARG A 198 -13.45 21.49 -5.02
C ARG A 198 -12.38 20.41 -5.16
N ILE A 199 -12.52 19.50 -6.12
CA ILE A 199 -11.53 18.45 -6.39
C ILE A 199 -10.18 19.06 -6.74
N PHE A 200 -10.16 20.05 -7.63
CA PHE A 200 -8.92 20.70 -8.03
C PHE A 200 -8.27 21.49 -6.89
N ALA A 201 -9.06 22.18 -6.07
CA ALA A 201 -8.54 22.88 -4.89
C ALA A 201 -7.91 21.90 -3.88
N GLN A 202 -8.54 20.74 -3.63
CA GLN A 202 -7.97 19.69 -2.80
C GLN A 202 -6.66 19.16 -3.38
N PHE A 203 -6.62 18.91 -4.69
CA PHE A 203 -5.41 18.48 -5.38
C PHE A 203 -4.27 19.50 -5.25
N GLN A 204 -4.54 20.79 -5.41
CA GLN A 204 -3.55 21.85 -5.20
C GLN A 204 -3.06 21.89 -3.75
N SER A 205 -3.95 21.74 -2.77
CA SER A 205 -3.58 21.64 -1.36
C SER A 205 -2.67 20.44 -1.09
N GLN A 206 -2.97 19.27 -1.68
CA GLN A 206 -2.14 18.06 -1.54
C GLN A 206 -0.77 18.25 -2.21
N CYS A 207 -0.69 18.94 -3.36
CA CYS A 207 0.58 19.29 -3.98
C CYS A 207 1.43 20.18 -3.07
N GLY A 208 0.83 21.23 -2.49
CA GLY A 208 1.53 22.13 -1.56
C GLY A 208 2.03 21.41 -0.31
N ALA A 209 1.22 20.52 0.25
CA ALA A 209 1.63 19.69 1.40
C ALA A 209 2.78 18.73 1.04
N ALA A 210 2.74 18.10 -0.15
CA ALA A 210 3.80 17.24 -0.63
C ALA A 210 5.12 18.00 -0.85
N GLU A 211 5.05 19.21 -1.40
CA GLU A 211 6.23 20.04 -1.66
C GLU A 211 6.87 20.56 -0.36
N ALA A 212 6.06 20.91 0.64
CA ALA A 212 6.53 21.37 1.94
C ALA A 212 7.07 20.23 2.83
N ALA A 213 6.75 18.97 2.53
CA ALA A 213 7.24 17.82 3.28
C ALA A 213 8.74 17.59 3.09
N SER A 214 9.37 16.96 4.09
CA SER A 214 10.77 16.54 3.98
C SER A 214 10.97 15.55 2.83
N THR A 215 12.18 15.42 2.29
CA THR A 215 12.47 14.43 1.23
C THR A 215 12.12 13.00 1.67
N ASP A 216 12.40 12.66 2.91
CA ASP A 216 12.11 11.34 3.49
C ASP A 216 10.59 11.09 3.53
N ASP A 217 9.81 12.08 3.98
CA ASP A 217 8.34 12.02 3.96
C ASP A 217 7.79 11.99 2.54
N GLN A 218 8.45 12.66 1.59
CA GLN A 218 8.03 12.64 0.19
C GLN A 218 8.12 11.22 -0.37
N TYR A 219 9.24 10.53 -0.17
CA TYR A 219 9.38 9.13 -0.57
C TYR A 219 8.49 8.19 0.24
N SER A 220 8.23 8.49 1.51
CA SER A 220 7.43 7.61 2.37
C SER A 220 5.93 7.71 2.11
N HIS A 221 5.40 8.91 1.84
CA HIS A 221 3.95 9.16 1.84
C HIS A 221 3.42 9.94 0.63
N TRP A 222 4.30 10.57 -0.15
CA TRP A 222 3.90 11.43 -1.28
C TRP A 222 4.35 10.90 -2.63
N VAL A 223 4.77 9.64 -2.71
CA VAL A 223 5.08 8.96 -3.97
C VAL A 223 4.33 7.64 -3.99
N HIS A 224 3.62 7.38 -5.10
CA HIS A 224 3.03 6.07 -5.32
C HIS A 224 4.14 5.05 -5.63
N GLY A 225 4.55 4.27 -4.63
CA GLY A 225 5.76 3.46 -4.66
C GLY A 225 5.82 2.49 -5.85
N LYS A 226 4.75 1.74 -6.11
CA LYS A 226 4.68 0.79 -7.24
C LYS A 226 4.96 1.45 -8.61
N HIS A 227 4.38 2.62 -8.88
CA HIS A 227 4.59 3.32 -10.14
C HIS A 227 6.00 3.89 -10.25
N TYR A 228 6.50 4.48 -9.16
CA TYR A 228 7.84 5.06 -9.13
C TYR A 228 8.94 3.99 -9.22
N TRP A 229 8.77 2.88 -8.52
CA TRP A 229 9.65 1.71 -8.63
C TRP A 229 9.77 1.24 -10.08
N LYS A 230 8.63 0.98 -10.73
CA LYS A 230 8.58 0.42 -12.08
C LYS A 230 9.12 1.36 -13.16
N LYS A 231 8.93 2.67 -13.00
CA LYS A 231 9.19 3.65 -14.06
C LYS A 231 10.46 4.46 -13.86
N VAL A 232 10.91 4.63 -12.62
CA VAL A 232 12.08 5.43 -12.28
C VAL A 232 13.17 4.54 -11.69
N VAL A 233 12.92 3.93 -10.54
CA VAL A 233 13.96 3.28 -9.74
C VAL A 233 14.55 2.06 -10.44
N ASN A 234 13.74 1.07 -10.82
CA ASN A 234 14.24 -0.14 -11.46
C ASN A 234 14.97 0.17 -12.79
N PRO A 235 14.43 1.04 -13.69
CA PRO A 235 15.17 1.49 -14.87
C PRO A 235 16.49 2.23 -14.56
N ALA A 236 16.50 3.12 -13.57
CA ALA A 236 17.72 3.83 -13.15
C ALA A 236 18.78 2.84 -12.62
N MET A 237 18.38 1.91 -11.76
CA MET A 237 19.27 0.87 -11.25
C MET A 237 19.77 -0.06 -12.36
N ASN A 238 18.97 -0.35 -13.39
CA ASN A 238 19.41 -1.09 -14.57
C ASN A 238 20.48 -0.34 -15.36
N ARG A 239 20.32 0.98 -15.53
CA ARG A 239 21.33 1.83 -16.19
C ARG A 239 22.64 1.89 -15.39
N ILE A 240 22.54 2.07 -14.08
CA ILE A 240 23.71 2.33 -13.21
C ILE A 240 24.44 1.04 -12.83
N LEU A 241 23.70 -0.02 -12.47
CA LEU A 241 24.26 -1.24 -11.87
C LEU A 241 24.26 -2.45 -12.82
N GLY A 242 23.70 -2.27 -14.02
CA GLY A 242 23.48 -3.33 -15.00
C GLY A 242 22.10 -3.99 -14.87
N GLN A 243 21.70 -4.66 -15.94
CA GLN A 243 20.40 -5.30 -16.08
C GLN A 243 20.20 -6.41 -15.05
N MET A 244 18.99 -6.48 -14.49
CA MET A 244 18.54 -7.53 -13.59
C MET A 244 17.03 -7.71 -13.71
N ASP A 245 16.56 -8.94 -13.52
CA ASP A 245 15.14 -9.18 -13.29
C ASP A 245 14.62 -8.35 -12.12
N GLU A 246 13.42 -7.79 -12.27
CA GLU A 246 12.82 -6.89 -11.29
C GLU A 246 12.55 -7.61 -9.96
N GLY A 247 12.00 -8.82 -10.00
CA GLY A 247 11.71 -9.62 -8.82
C GLY A 247 12.99 -9.98 -8.06
N GLU A 248 14.03 -10.42 -8.77
CA GLU A 248 15.34 -10.69 -8.17
C GLU A 248 15.99 -9.44 -7.58
N ARG A 249 15.85 -8.27 -8.22
CA ARG A 249 16.33 -7.00 -7.68
C ARG A 249 15.63 -6.65 -6.37
N ARG A 250 14.29 -6.73 -6.33
CA ARG A 250 13.50 -6.48 -5.10
C ARG A 250 13.95 -7.38 -3.96
N LYS A 251 14.08 -8.69 -4.20
CA LYS A 251 14.54 -9.67 -3.19
C LYS A 251 15.94 -9.34 -2.68
N LYS A 252 16.88 -8.97 -3.55
CA LYS A 252 18.26 -8.62 -3.15
C LYS A 252 18.29 -7.36 -2.29
N ILE A 253 17.51 -6.35 -2.65
CA ILE A 253 17.38 -5.12 -1.84
C ILE A 253 16.78 -5.46 -0.48
N LEU A 254 15.65 -6.17 -0.43
CA LEU A 254 15.00 -6.57 0.83
C LEU A 254 15.91 -7.41 1.74
N ARG A 255 16.80 -8.22 1.17
CA ARG A 255 17.80 -9.00 1.93
C ARG A 255 18.94 -8.17 2.51
N LYS A 256 19.13 -6.94 2.03
CA LYS A 256 20.24 -6.04 2.40
C LYS A 256 19.78 -4.71 3.01
N LEU A 257 18.48 -4.43 2.96
CA LEU A 257 17.86 -3.25 3.56
C LEU A 257 18.25 -3.15 5.03
N GLN A 258 18.64 -1.97 5.51
CA GLN A 258 18.73 -1.74 6.95
C GLN A 258 17.34 -1.81 7.57
N PRO A 259 17.17 -2.24 8.83
CA PRO A 259 15.85 -2.30 9.47
C PRO A 259 15.23 -0.89 9.47
N PRO A 260 14.14 -0.65 8.71
CA PRO A 260 13.50 0.66 8.72
C PRO A 260 12.86 0.90 10.09
N ALA A 261 13.20 2.01 10.74
CA ALA A 261 12.72 2.30 12.09
C ALA A 261 11.18 2.34 12.17
N ASP A 262 10.53 2.82 11.11
CA ASP A 262 9.08 2.89 10.97
C ASP A 262 8.43 1.51 10.76
N LEU A 263 9.15 0.55 10.18
CA LEU A 263 8.69 -0.83 10.00
C LEU A 263 8.87 -1.68 11.26
N GLN A 264 9.76 -1.27 12.17
CA GLN A 264 10.11 -2.04 13.37
C GLN A 264 8.88 -2.37 14.23
N THR A 265 7.97 -1.41 14.42
CA THR A 265 6.74 -1.62 15.20
C THR A 265 5.86 -2.74 14.63
N ILE A 266 5.87 -2.95 13.31
CA ILE A 266 5.16 -4.07 12.68
C ILE A 266 5.92 -5.37 12.93
N LEU A 267 7.24 -5.37 12.75
CA LEU A 267 8.07 -6.58 12.88
C LEU A 267 8.09 -7.13 14.32
N GLU A 268 8.04 -6.26 15.32
CA GLU A 268 7.96 -6.62 16.74
C GLU A 268 6.70 -7.43 17.09
N ARG A 269 5.61 -7.31 16.31
CA ARG A 269 4.41 -8.13 16.50
C ARG A 269 4.64 -9.61 16.22
N PHE A 270 5.72 -9.94 15.52
CA PHE A 270 6.05 -11.30 15.10
C PHE A 270 7.26 -11.89 15.84
N SER A 271 7.93 -11.08 16.69
CA SER A 271 9.10 -11.47 17.49
C SER A 271 8.74 -12.25 18.75
#